data_AF-A0AAW6VB76-F1
#
_entry.id   AF-A0AAW6VB76-F1
#
_cell.length_a   1.000
_cell.length_b   1.000
_cell.length_c   1.000
_cell.angle_alpha   90.00
_cell.angle_beta   90.00
_cell.angle_gamma   90.00
#
_symmetry.space_group_name_H-M   'P 1'
#
loop_
_entity.id
_entity.type
_entity.pdbx_description
1 polymer ?
#
loop_
_entity_poly.entity_id
_entity_poly.type
_entity_poly.pdbx_seq_one_letter_code
_entity_poly.pdbx_strand_id
1 'polypeptide(L)' 'MDEKVYFRLSYETMTADTEDFINGCLERAGRADCNDPDAEIAWARSAIELWYHLAMAGRAPEDVADRDHLRLTGMLLRA' A
#
# COMPACT_ATOMS: atom_id res chain seq x y z
N MET A 1 -22.89 -21.74 2.62
CA MET A 1 -21.91 -20.87 3.27
C MET A 1 -20.66 -21.03 2.42
N ASP A 2 -20.29 -20.00 1.65
CA ASP A 2 -19.12 -20.09 0.78
C ASP A 2 -17.89 -20.43 1.61
N GLU A 3 -17.05 -21.31 1.07
CA GLU A 3 -15.83 -21.76 1.70
C GLU A 3 -14.92 -20.54 1.93
N LYS A 4 -14.51 -20.32 3.19
CA LYS A 4 -13.69 -19.16 3.52
C LYS A 4 -12.31 -19.36 2.90
N VAL A 5 -11.93 -18.45 2.00
CA VAL A 5 -10.59 -18.41 1.44
C VAL A 5 -9.67 -17.69 2.43
N TYR A 6 -8.57 -18.34 2.79
CA TYR A 6 -7.53 -17.77 3.65
C TYR A 6 -6.27 -17.52 2.84
N PHE A 7 -5.68 -16.35 3.00
CA PHE A 7 -4.39 -16.01 2.41
C PHE A 7 -3.33 -15.94 3.52
N ARG A 8 -2.13 -16.44 3.21
CA ARG A 8 -0.94 -16.25 4.05
C ARG A 8 0.03 -15.38 3.26
N LEU A 9 0.23 -14.15 3.72
CA LEU A 9 1.27 -13.26 3.22
C LEU A 9 2.33 -13.09 4.28
N SER A 10 3.60 -13.13 3.88
CA SER A 10 4.67 -12.64 4.74
C SER A 10 4.65 -11.12 4.80
N TYR A 11 5.31 -10.54 5.80
CA TYR A 11 5.47 -9.10 5.90
C TYR A 11 6.13 -8.52 4.64
N GLU A 12 7.16 -9.19 4.12
CA GLU A 12 7.91 -8.77 2.93
C GLU A 12 7.04 -8.80 1.68
N THR A 13 6.29 -9.90 1.45
CA THR A 13 5.38 -9.99 0.30
C THR A 13 4.28 -8.94 0.38
N MET A 14 3.68 -8.75 1.56
CA MET A 14 2.63 -7.74 1.75
C MET A 14 3.16 -6.33 1.47
N THR A 15 4.40 -6.04 1.88
CA THR A 15 5.05 -4.75 1.66
C THR A 15 5.37 -4.52 0.19
N ALA A 16 5.92 -5.53 -0.50
CA ALA A 16 6.21 -5.46 -1.92
C ALA A 16 4.94 -5.29 -2.77
N ASP A 17 3.89 -6.08 -2.49
CA ASP A 17 2.61 -5.99 -3.21
C ASP A 17 1.96 -4.61 -3.01
N THR A 18 2.08 -4.04 -1.80
CA THR A 18 1.60 -2.69 -1.50
C THR A 18 2.37 -1.63 -2.28
N GLU A 19 3.70 -1.77 -2.38
CA GLU A 19 4.56 -0.89 -3.16
C GLU A 19 4.23 -0.93 -4.66
N ASP A 20 4.04 -2.13 -5.22
CA ASP A 20 3.63 -2.31 -6.61
C ASP A 20 2.26 -1.67 -6.89
N PHE A 21 1.31 -1.82 -5.96
CA PHE A 21 0.01 -1.17 -6.04
C PHE A 21 0.13 0.36 -6.05
N ILE A 22 0.92 0.93 -5.13
CA ILE A 22 1.18 2.37 -5.05
C ILE A 22 1.81 2.88 -6.35
N ASN A 23 2.85 2.20 -6.85
CA ASN A 23 3.48 2.57 -8.12
C ASN A 23 2.46 2.57 -9.26
N GLY A 24 1.59 1.55 -9.35
CA GLY A 24 0.53 1.51 -10.34
C GLY A 24 -0.46 2.68 -10.23
N CYS A 25 -0.81 3.11 -9.01
CA CYS A 25 -1.62 4.31 -8.80
C CYS A 25 -0.91 5.58 -9.27
N LEU A 26 0.35 5.77 -8.89
CA LEU A 26 1.15 6.94 -9.29
C LEU A 26 1.32 7.02 -10.81
N GLU A 27 1.62 5.89 -11.44
CA GLU A 27 1.72 5.79 -12.90
C GLU A 27 0.42 6.19 -13.58
N ARG A 28 -0.74 5.70 -13.09
CA ARG A 28 -2.05 6.05 -13.65
C ARG A 28 -2.40 7.51 -13.41
N ALA A 29 -2.15 8.05 -12.22
CA ALA A 29 -2.39 9.46 -11.90
C ALA A 29 -1.61 10.40 -12.84
N GLY A 30 -0.40 10.00 -13.25
CA GLY A 30 0.43 10.78 -14.18
C GLY A 30 0.05 10.68 -15.66
N ARG A 31 -0.90 9.83 -16.05
CA ARG A 31 -1.30 9.70 -17.46
C ARG A 31 -2.21 10.84 -17.90
N ALA A 32 -2.04 11.29 -19.13
CA ALA A 32 -2.86 12.35 -19.72
C ALA A 32 -4.34 11.97 -19.90
N ASP A 33 -4.64 10.67 -19.96
CA ASP A 33 -6.00 10.12 -20.07
C ASP A 33 -6.57 9.66 -18.72
N CYS A 34 -5.92 10.00 -17.61
CA CYS A 34 -6.41 9.66 -16.29
C CYS A 34 -7.72 10.40 -15.99
N ASN A 35 -8.78 9.63 -15.72
CA ASN A 35 -10.10 10.20 -15.41
C ASN A 35 -10.12 10.93 -14.06
N ASP A 36 -9.41 10.41 -13.05
CA ASP A 36 -9.40 10.97 -11.70
C ASP A 36 -8.04 10.70 -11.00
N PRO A 37 -7.05 11.59 -11.19
CA PRO A 37 -5.76 11.47 -10.54
C PRO A 37 -5.84 11.53 -9.00
N ASP A 38 -6.75 12.33 -8.45
CA ASP A 38 -6.90 12.48 -7.00
C ASP A 38 -7.41 11.17 -6.36
N ALA A 39 -8.31 10.46 -7.05
CA ALA A 39 -8.75 9.14 -6.62
C ALA A 39 -7.61 8.11 -6.60
N GLU A 40 -6.73 8.11 -7.60
CA GLU A 40 -5.56 7.22 -7.62
C GLU A 40 -4.61 7.51 -6.44
N ILE A 41 -4.36 8.79 -6.13
CA ILE A 41 -3.58 9.18 -4.95
C ILE A 41 -4.29 8.77 -3.64
N ALA A 42 -5.61 8.93 -3.57
CA ALA A 42 -6.40 8.52 -2.41
C ALA A 42 -6.37 7.00 -2.18
N TRP A 43 -6.41 6.20 -3.25
CA TRP A 43 -6.25 4.75 -3.17
C TRP A 43 -4.86 4.35 -2.70
N ALA A 44 -3.82 4.99 -3.21
CA ALA A 44 -2.45 4.73 -2.76
C ALA A 44 -2.27 5.04 -1.26
N ARG A 45 -2.80 6.18 -0.78
CA ARG A 45 -2.82 6.52 0.66
C ARG A 45 -3.55 5.47 1.48
N SER A 46 -4.73 5.05 1.02
CA SER A 46 -5.55 4.07 1.72
C SER A 46 -4.87 2.69 1.79
N ALA A 47 -4.13 2.31 0.75
CA ALA A 47 -3.35 1.07 0.73
C ALA A 47 -2.20 1.09 1.77
N ILE A 48 -1.50 2.22 1.91
CA ILE A 48 -0.45 2.40 2.92
C ILE A 48 -1.03 2.22 4.33
N GLU A 49 -2.15 2.89 4.62
CA GLU A 49 -2.79 2.79 5.94
C GLU A 49 -3.27 1.36 6.22
N LEU A 50 -3.89 0.70 5.25
CA LEU A 50 -4.31 -0.69 5.39
C LEU A 50 -3.11 -1.61 5.67
N TRP A 51 -2.02 -1.46 4.90
CA TRP A 51 -0.79 -2.22 5.10
C TRP A 51 -0.24 -2.05 6.52
N TYR A 52 -0.22 -0.82 7.06
CA TYR A 52 0.28 -0.56 8.41
C TYR A 52 -0.58 -1.24 9.48
N HIS A 53 -1.91 -1.17 9.36
CA HIS A 53 -2.81 -1.86 10.28
C HIS A 53 -2.62 -3.39 10.23
N LEU A 54 -2.42 -3.95 9.04
CA LEU A 54 -2.15 -5.38 8.87
C LEU A 54 -0.79 -5.79 9.45
N ALA A 55 0.25 -4.97 9.27
CA ALA A 55 1.57 -5.18 9.84
C ALA A 55 1.51 -5.22 11.37
N MET A 56 0.82 -4.26 11.99
CA MET A 56 0.67 -4.19 13.45
C MET A 56 -0.17 -5.36 13.99
N ALA A 57 -1.26 -5.73 13.30
CA ALA A 57 -2.05 -6.92 13.64
C ALA A 57 -1.23 -8.22 13.52
N GLY A 58 -0.33 -8.27 12.54
CA GLY A 58 0.66 -9.32 12.33
C GLY A 58 1.85 -9.30 13.31
N ARG A 59 1.89 -8.33 14.23
CA ARG A 59 2.97 -8.12 15.22
C ARG A 59 4.34 -7.88 14.58
N ALA A 60 4.38 -7.16 13.47
CA ALA A 60 5.64 -6.62 12.95
C ALA A 60 6.34 -5.77 14.04
N PRO A 61 7.68 -5.76 14.11
CA PRO A 61 8.40 -4.83 14.96
C PRO A 61 8.03 -3.38 14.60
N GLU A 62 7.65 -2.59 15.60
CA GLU A 62 7.14 -1.22 15.42
C GLU A 62 8.16 -0.32 14.70
N ASP A 63 9.45 -0.42 15.04
CA ASP A 63 10.52 0.33 14.41
C ASP A 63 10.70 -0.01 12.91
N VAL A 64 10.44 -1.26 12.54
CA VAL A 64 10.47 -1.73 11.14
C VAL A 64 9.24 -1.22 10.40
N ALA A 65 8.05 -1.39 11.00
CA ALA A 65 6.78 -0.96 10.42
C ALA A 65 6.72 0.55 10.20
N ASP A 66 7.18 1.35 11.16
CA ASP A 66 7.21 2.82 11.05
C ASP A 66 8.18 3.28 9.97
N ARG A 67 9.37 2.66 9.87
CA ARG A 67 10.34 2.98 8.82
C ARG A 67 9.76 2.71 7.44
N ASP A 68 9.10 1.58 7.26
CA ASP A 68 8.48 1.21 5.99
C ASP A 68 7.23 2.06 5.70
N HIS A 69 6.43 2.44 6.70
CA HIS A 69 5.32 3.39 6.55
C HIS A 69 5.81 4.74 6.03
N LEU A 70 6.89 5.28 6.62
CA LEU A 70 7.52 6.51 6.17
C LEU A 70 8.07 6.38 4.74
N ARG A 71 8.66 5.22 4.40
CA ARG A 71 9.17 4.93 3.06
C ARG A 71 8.05 4.95 2.02
N LEU A 72 6.96 4.23 2.27
CA LEU A 72 5.80 4.14 1.37
C LEU A 72 5.09 5.51 1.25
N THR A 73 4.90 6.22 2.36
CA THR A 73 4.34 7.59 2.36
C THR A 73 5.23 8.54 1.57
N GLY A 74 6.55 8.38 1.68
CA GLY A 74 7.53 9.15 0.92
C GLY A 74 7.42 8.98 -0.59
N MET A 75 6.88 7.85 -1.08
CA MET A 75 6.63 7.66 -2.52
C MET A 75 5.58 8.64 -3.04
N LEU A 76 4.52 8.90 -2.26
CA LEU A 76 3.45 9.82 -2.64
C LEU A 76 3.87 11.28 -2.64
N LEU A 77 4.89 11.64 -1.84
CA LEU A 77 5.40 13.01 -1.76
C LEU A 77 6.39 13.34 -2.90
N ARG A 78 6.86 12.33 -3.63
CA ARG A 78 7.84 12.46 -4.71
C ARG A 78 7.22 12.34 -6.11
N ALA A 79 5.97 11.89 -6.19
CA ALA A 79 5.18 11.83 -7.41
C ALA A 79 4.67 13.21 -7.81
#